data_AF-A0A1E9IX89-F1
#
_entry.id   AF-A0A1E9IX89-F1
#
_cell.length_a   1.000
_cell.length_b   1.000
_cell.length_c   1.000
_cell.angle_alpha   90.00
_cell.angle_beta   90.00
_cell.angle_gamma   90.00
#
_symmetry.space_group_name_H-M   'P 1'
#
loop_
_entity.id
_entity.type
_entity.pdbx_description
1 polymer ?
#
loop_
_entity_poly.entity_id
_entity_poly.type
_entity_poly.pdbx_seq_one_letter_code
_entity_poly.pdbx_strand_id
1 'polypeptide(L)'
;MEKLKRTCISNECMSKECPAFKKKLEARINRIEGQIRGIGKMLINKIGCDDVLNQISSVKSALNGVSKLILESHIRNCVVNDIKAGAEDEIISELVQTLNKMIDKTSKKIKEDLPEMIKKIEMQVGKIKDLVEEEHCNEVLNEISLVKGELDGVSKLVLESHIKNCIVRDIKSGNEDKVITELLYTLNKMIK
;
A
#
# COMPACT_ATOMS: atom_id res chain seq x y z
N MET A 1 5.55 -10.97 -36.03
CA MET A 1 4.23 -10.70 -35.42
C MET A 1 4.21 -9.23 -35.04
N GLU A 2 3.40 -8.45 -35.75
CA GLU A 2 3.26 -7.01 -35.54
C GLU A 2 2.62 -6.79 -34.17
N LYS A 3 3.32 -6.12 -33.25
CA LYS A 3 2.75 -5.75 -31.94
C LYS A 3 1.54 -4.87 -32.23
N LEU A 4 0.32 -5.38 -32.02
CA LEU A 4 -0.88 -4.56 -32.05
C LEU A 4 -0.61 -3.31 -31.20
N LYS A 5 -0.72 -2.12 -31.80
CA LYS A 5 -0.71 -0.87 -31.05
C LYS A 5 -1.82 -0.97 -30.00
N ARG A 6 -1.45 -1.08 -28.72
CA ARG A 6 -2.40 -1.03 -27.60
C ARG A 6 -3.15 0.28 -27.73
N THR A 7 -4.36 0.19 -28.25
CA THR A 7 -5.20 1.36 -28.44
C THR A 7 -5.72 1.72 -27.07
N CYS A 8 -5.53 2.98 -26.68
CA CYS A 8 -6.06 3.49 -25.44
C CYS A 8 -7.61 3.43 -25.52
N ILE A 9 -8.24 2.55 -24.74
CA ILE A 9 -9.70 2.36 -24.76
C ILE A 9 -10.40 3.42 -23.88
N SER A 10 -9.66 4.06 -22.97
CA SER A 10 -10.18 5.03 -22.01
C SER A 10 -9.14 6.09 -21.66
N ASN A 11 -9.56 7.30 -21.26
CA ASN A 11 -8.66 8.37 -20.80
C ASN A 11 -7.96 8.07 -19.44
N GLU A 12 -8.05 6.83 -18.96
CA GLU A 12 -7.48 6.33 -17.71
C GLU A 12 -6.59 5.13 -18.03
N CYS A 13 -5.44 5.41 -18.65
CA CYS A 13 -4.42 4.42 -18.99
C CYS A 13 -3.05 4.92 -18.54
N MET A 14 -2.14 4.01 -18.16
CA MET A 14 -0.75 4.34 -17.82
C MET A 14 0.12 4.67 -19.04
N SER A 15 -0.38 4.47 -20.27
CA SER A 15 0.37 4.77 -21.50
C SER A 15 0.77 6.26 -21.61
N LYS A 16 1.85 6.56 -22.33
CA LYS A 16 2.31 7.93 -22.65
C LYS A 16 1.22 8.79 -23.29
N GLU A 17 0.26 8.17 -23.95
CA GLU A 17 -0.90 8.81 -24.58
C GLU A 17 -1.89 9.41 -23.56
N CYS A 18 -1.77 9.08 -22.26
CA CYS A 18 -2.63 9.55 -21.17
C CYS A 18 -1.83 10.25 -20.04
N PRO A 19 -1.16 11.37 -20.31
CA PRO A 19 -0.27 12.03 -19.36
C PRO A 19 -1.00 12.55 -18.10
N ALA A 20 -2.29 12.86 -18.20
CA ALA A 20 -3.09 13.32 -17.07
C ALA A 20 -3.30 12.23 -16.01
N PHE A 21 -3.52 10.98 -16.43
CA PHE A 21 -3.69 9.85 -15.52
C PHE A 21 -2.38 9.54 -14.78
N LYS A 22 -1.26 9.52 -15.52
CA LYS A 22 0.07 9.32 -14.96
C LYS A 22 0.44 10.38 -13.91
N LYS A 23 0.26 11.67 -14.23
CA LYS A 23 0.47 12.78 -13.27
C LYS A 23 -0.40 12.65 -12.02
N LYS A 24 -1.64 12.17 -12.15
CA LYS A 24 -2.54 11.90 -11.02
C LYS A 24 -2.01 10.77 -10.12
N LEU A 25 -1.42 9.72 -10.70
CA LEU A 25 -0.77 8.64 -9.94
C LEU A 25 0.49 9.13 -9.23
N GLU A 26 1.39 9.82 -9.94
CA GLU A 26 2.61 10.41 -9.38
C GLU A 26 2.31 11.32 -8.18
N ALA A 27 1.30 12.20 -8.30
CA ALA A 27 0.90 13.09 -7.22
C ALA A 27 0.44 12.33 -5.96
N ARG A 28 -0.20 11.16 -6.13
CA ARG A 28 -0.63 10.30 -5.00
C ARG A 28 0.57 9.56 -4.39
N ILE A 29 1.47 9.05 -5.22
CA ILE A 29 2.68 8.35 -4.77
C ILE A 29 3.60 9.30 -4.00
N ASN A 30 3.81 10.53 -4.48
CA ASN A 30 4.61 11.54 -3.77
C ASN A 30 4.01 11.88 -2.38
N ARG A 31 2.68 11.87 -2.24
CA ARG A 31 2.02 12.05 -0.93
C ARG A 31 2.26 10.86 -0.01
N ILE A 32 2.13 9.64 -0.53
CA ILE A 32 2.41 8.39 0.20
C ILE A 32 3.86 8.38 0.69
N GLU A 33 4.82 8.74 -0.17
CA GLU A 33 6.23 8.86 0.18
C GLU A 33 6.46 9.87 1.32
N GLY A 34 5.80 11.04 1.25
CA GLY A 34 5.83 12.02 2.34
C GLY A 34 5.28 11.48 3.66
N GLN A 35 4.20 10.71 3.61
CA GLN A 35 3.59 10.09 4.80
C GLN A 35 4.50 9.03 5.42
N ILE A 36 5.15 8.18 4.61
CA ILE A 36 6.12 7.18 5.09
C ILE A 36 7.28 7.87 5.83
N ARG A 37 7.88 8.90 5.22
CA ARG A 37 8.92 9.70 5.88
C ARG A 37 8.45 10.32 7.19
N GLY A 38 7.19 10.76 7.22
CA GLY A 38 6.54 11.27 8.43
C GLY A 38 6.47 10.22 9.54
N ILE A 39 6.05 9.00 9.22
CA ILE A 39 6.00 7.86 10.14
C ILE A 39 7.40 7.55 10.70
N GLY A 40 8.43 7.53 9.85
CA GLY A 40 9.82 7.34 10.29
C GLY A 40 10.25 8.36 11.35
N LYS A 41 9.94 9.65 11.13
CA LYS A 41 10.22 10.71 12.12
C LYS A 41 9.41 10.55 13.41
N MET A 42 8.14 10.14 13.31
CA MET A 42 7.30 9.92 14.49
C MET A 42 7.85 8.81 15.38
N LEU A 43 8.36 7.74 14.78
CA LEU A 43 8.98 6.62 15.50
C LEU A 43 10.28 7.05 16.19
N ILE A 44 11.13 7.82 15.52
CA ILE A 44 12.37 8.36 16.09
C ILE A 44 12.07 9.31 17.27
N ASN A 45 11.09 10.19 17.10
CA ASN A 45 10.70 11.19 18.09
C ASN A 45 9.81 10.63 19.21
N LYS A 46 9.53 9.31 19.21
CA LYS A 46 8.69 8.63 20.20
C LYS A 46 7.29 9.27 20.35
N ILE A 47 6.69 9.66 19.23
CA ILE A 47 5.30 10.12 19.17
C ILE A 47 4.36 8.97 19.61
N GLY A 48 3.17 9.33 20.10
CA GLY A 48 2.16 8.39 20.60
C GLY A 48 1.88 7.25 19.61
N CYS A 49 1.80 6.01 20.14
CA CYS A 49 1.64 4.82 19.30
C CYS A 49 0.34 4.87 18.48
N ASP A 50 -0.76 5.40 19.04
CA ASP A 50 -2.03 5.55 18.34
C ASP A 50 -1.91 6.48 17.12
N ASP A 51 -1.17 7.58 17.25
CA ASP A 51 -0.94 8.50 16.13
C ASP A 51 -0.14 7.82 15.01
N VAL A 52 0.87 7.02 15.37
CA VAL A 52 1.64 6.23 14.40
C VAL A 52 0.75 5.20 13.70
N LEU A 53 -0.06 4.44 14.43
CA LEU A 53 -0.99 3.45 13.86
C LEU A 53 -2.04 4.11 12.95
N ASN A 54 -2.50 5.31 13.32
CA ASN A 54 -3.40 6.11 12.51
C ASN A 54 -2.75 6.56 11.20
N GLN A 55 -1.49 7.01 11.23
CA GLN A 55 -0.76 7.38 10.01
C GLN A 55 -0.53 6.17 9.11
N ILE A 56 -0.15 5.01 9.67
CA ILE A 56 0.00 3.77 8.88
C ILE A 56 -1.32 3.40 8.19
N SER A 57 -2.45 3.47 8.90
CA SER A 57 -3.78 3.18 8.33
C SER A 57 -4.15 4.17 7.21
N SER A 58 -3.81 5.45 7.36
CA SER A 58 -3.96 6.47 6.33
C SER A 58 -3.13 6.15 5.08
N VAL A 59 -1.87 5.72 5.23
CA VAL A 59 -1.02 5.31 4.10
C VAL A 59 -1.59 4.09 3.38
N LYS A 60 -2.02 3.07 4.11
CA LYS A 60 -2.65 1.88 3.53
C LYS A 60 -3.90 2.23 2.73
N SER A 61 -4.72 3.15 3.22
CA SER A 61 -5.90 3.67 2.50
C SER A 61 -5.50 4.40 1.21
N ALA A 62 -4.44 5.20 1.24
CA ALA A 62 -3.93 5.88 0.04
C ALA A 62 -3.41 4.87 -1.00
N LEU A 63 -2.65 3.86 -0.57
CA LEU A 63 -2.17 2.76 -1.41
C LEU A 63 -3.33 1.99 -2.06
N ASN A 64 -4.38 1.64 -1.30
CA ASN A 64 -5.58 1.01 -1.85
C ASN A 64 -6.24 1.87 -2.94
N GLY A 65 -6.29 3.19 -2.74
CA GLY A 65 -6.80 4.12 -3.75
C GLY A 65 -5.98 4.13 -5.04
N VAL A 66 -4.64 4.03 -4.93
CA VAL A 66 -3.75 3.91 -6.09
C VAL A 66 -3.94 2.55 -6.78
N SER A 67 -3.94 1.45 -6.02
CA SER A 67 -4.17 0.10 -6.56
C SER A 67 -5.48 0.00 -7.32
N LYS A 68 -6.57 0.59 -6.80
CA LYS A 68 -7.88 0.57 -7.47
C LYS A 68 -7.83 1.24 -8.84
N LEU A 69 -7.22 2.43 -8.91
CA LEU A 69 -7.09 3.18 -10.17
C LEU A 69 -6.26 2.40 -11.20
N ILE A 70 -5.13 1.83 -10.76
CA ILE A 70 -4.24 1.08 -11.64
C ILE A 70 -4.90 -0.22 -12.09
N LEU A 71 -5.55 -0.95 -11.20
CA LEU A 71 -6.23 -2.20 -11.52
C LEU A 71 -7.37 -1.97 -12.53
N GLU A 72 -8.18 -0.92 -12.33
CA GLU A 72 -9.24 -0.56 -13.28
C GLU A 72 -8.66 -0.23 -14.67
N SER A 73 -7.62 0.60 -14.72
CA SER A 73 -6.89 0.91 -15.95
C SER A 73 -6.30 -0.35 -16.61
N HIS A 74 -5.69 -1.23 -15.81
CA HIS A 74 -5.04 -2.45 -16.28
C HIS A 74 -6.05 -3.42 -16.91
N ILE A 75 -7.19 -3.63 -16.25
CA ILE A 75 -8.27 -4.48 -16.79
C ILE A 75 -8.80 -3.89 -18.09
N ARG A 76 -9.13 -2.59 -18.12
CA ARG A 76 -9.76 -1.95 -19.29
C ARG A 76 -8.84 -1.89 -20.51
N ASN A 77 -7.54 -1.71 -20.31
CA ASN A 77 -6.62 -1.38 -21.40
C ASN A 77 -5.60 -2.51 -21.69
N CYS A 78 -5.06 -3.22 -20.70
CA CYS A 78 -4.12 -4.32 -20.96
C CYS A 78 -4.90 -5.62 -21.15
N VAL A 79 -5.65 -6.04 -20.13
CA VAL A 79 -6.33 -7.34 -20.12
C VAL A 79 -7.32 -7.49 -21.27
N VAL A 80 -8.20 -6.51 -21.48
CA VAL A 80 -9.18 -6.55 -22.58
C VAL A 80 -8.51 -6.60 -23.95
N ASN A 81 -7.40 -5.89 -24.16
CA ASN A 81 -6.69 -5.91 -25.44
C ASN A 81 -6.01 -7.26 -25.69
N ASP A 82 -5.40 -7.85 -24.66
CA ASP A 82 -4.72 -9.14 -24.77
C ASP A 82 -5.74 -10.29 -24.98
N ILE A 83 -6.91 -10.24 -24.32
CA ILE A 83 -8.03 -11.16 -24.59
C ILE A 83 -8.48 -11.04 -26.05
N LYS A 84 -8.66 -9.81 -26.57
CA LYS A 84 -9.02 -9.60 -27.98
C LYS A 84 -7.96 -10.10 -28.96
N ALA A 85 -6.71 -10.19 -28.52
CA ALA A 85 -5.59 -10.71 -29.29
C ALA A 85 -5.44 -12.24 -29.19
N GLY A 86 -6.31 -12.94 -28.45
CA GLY A 86 -6.28 -14.39 -28.29
C GLY A 86 -5.28 -14.90 -27.26
N ALA A 87 -4.93 -14.07 -26.27
CA ALA A 87 -4.02 -14.41 -25.17
C ALA A 87 -4.75 -14.60 -23.82
N GLU A 88 -6.02 -15.02 -23.85
CA GLU A 88 -6.89 -15.07 -22.68
C GLU A 88 -6.33 -15.92 -21.53
N ASP A 89 -5.80 -17.11 -21.80
CA ASP A 89 -5.31 -18.03 -20.76
C ASP A 89 -4.13 -17.44 -19.98
N GLU A 90 -3.18 -16.82 -20.69
CA GLU A 90 -1.99 -16.21 -20.10
C GLU A 90 -2.38 -14.99 -19.24
N ILE A 91 -3.15 -14.05 -19.81
CA ILE A 91 -3.46 -12.79 -19.13
C ILE A 91 -4.44 -12.95 -17.97
N ILE A 92 -5.38 -13.91 -18.06
CA ILE A 92 -6.28 -14.23 -16.94
C ILE A 92 -5.48 -14.87 -15.79
N SER A 93 -4.56 -15.80 -16.09
CA SER A 93 -3.70 -16.41 -15.08
C SER A 93 -2.85 -15.36 -14.36
N GLU A 94 -2.23 -14.45 -15.11
CA GLU A 94 -1.44 -13.35 -14.55
C GLU A 94 -2.31 -12.43 -13.67
N LEU A 95 -3.49 -12.02 -14.16
CA LEU A 95 -4.41 -11.18 -13.39
C LEU A 95 -4.84 -11.85 -12.08
N VAL A 96 -5.19 -13.14 -12.12
CA VAL A 96 -5.58 -13.90 -10.91
C VAL A 96 -4.42 -13.98 -9.92
N GLN A 97 -3.19 -14.20 -10.38
CA GLN A 97 -2.01 -14.20 -9.50
C GLN A 97 -1.80 -12.85 -8.82
N THR A 98 -1.99 -11.75 -9.54
CA THR A 98 -1.87 -10.40 -8.99
C THR A 98 -2.98 -10.10 -7.99
N LEU A 99 -4.22 -10.47 -8.29
CA LEU A 99 -5.34 -10.35 -7.36
C LEU A 99 -5.10 -11.16 -6.08
N ASN A 100 -4.59 -12.38 -6.18
CA ASN A 100 -4.25 -13.20 -5.01
C ASN A 100 -3.19 -12.49 -4.14
N LYS A 101 -2.13 -11.95 -4.73
CA LYS A 101 -1.11 -11.17 -3.98
C LYS A 101 -1.68 -9.93 -3.30
N MET A 102 -2.68 -9.28 -3.89
CA MET A 102 -3.34 -8.11 -3.31
C MET A 102 -4.25 -8.45 -2.12
N ILE A 103 -4.78 -9.67 -2.08
CA ILE A 103 -5.69 -10.17 -1.04
C ILE A 103 -4.93 -10.90 0.07
N ASP A 104 -3.83 -11.57 -0.26
CA ASP A 104 -3.08 -12.42 0.66
C ASP A 104 -2.43 -11.63 1.79
N LYS A 105 -2.85 -11.92 3.02
CA LYS A 105 -2.25 -11.41 4.25
C LYS A 105 -1.07 -12.30 4.66
N THR A 106 0.06 -12.16 3.96
CA THR A 106 1.24 -12.99 4.27
C THR A 106 1.89 -12.51 5.58
N SER A 107 1.68 -13.26 6.67
CA SER A 107 2.29 -12.98 7.97
C SER A 107 3.69 -13.61 8.04
N LYS A 108 4.75 -12.86 7.65
CA LYS A 108 6.13 -13.32 7.87
C LYS A 108 6.59 -13.01 9.31
N LYS A 109 7.48 -13.86 9.84
CA LYS A 109 8.21 -13.55 11.09
C LYS A 109 9.03 -12.29 10.87
N ILE A 110 8.78 -11.27 11.70
CA ILE A 110 9.52 -10.02 11.69
C ILE A 110 10.83 -10.25 12.46
N LYS A 111 11.97 -10.03 11.79
CA LYS A 111 13.31 -10.12 12.39
C LYS A 111 14.05 -8.78 12.41
N GLU A 112 13.47 -7.77 11.79
CA GLU A 112 14.04 -6.44 11.58
C GLU A 112 13.51 -5.47 12.63
N ASP A 113 14.28 -4.41 12.92
CA ASP A 113 13.82 -3.30 13.77
C ASP A 113 12.99 -2.29 12.98
N LEU A 114 12.27 -1.43 13.70
CA LEU A 114 11.36 -0.44 13.09
C LEU A 114 12.08 0.51 12.09
N PRO A 115 13.27 1.07 12.39
CA PRO A 115 13.99 1.90 11.42
C PRO A 115 14.29 1.21 10.09
N GLU A 116 14.78 -0.04 10.11
CA GLU A 116 15.13 -0.73 8.86
C GLU A 116 13.88 -1.07 8.04
N MET A 117 12.78 -1.46 8.70
CA MET A 117 11.49 -1.68 8.03
C MET A 117 10.99 -0.41 7.34
N ILE A 118 11.06 0.75 7.99
CA ILE A 118 10.64 2.01 7.38
C ILE A 118 11.51 2.38 6.18
N LYS A 119 12.83 2.24 6.30
CA LYS A 119 13.76 2.50 5.20
C LYS A 119 13.48 1.62 3.98
N LYS A 120 13.14 0.34 4.22
CA LYS A 120 12.74 -0.59 3.17
C LYS A 120 11.45 -0.16 2.49
N ILE A 121 10.44 0.26 3.25
CA ILE A 121 9.20 0.80 2.72
C ILE A 121 9.46 2.07 1.88
N GLU A 122 10.31 2.99 2.33
CA GLU A 122 10.70 4.18 1.57
C GLU A 122 11.30 3.82 0.22
N MET A 123 12.20 2.83 0.18
CA MET A 123 12.81 2.33 -1.04
C MET A 123 11.79 1.70 -1.99
N GLN A 124 10.86 0.90 -1.48
CA GLN A 124 9.79 0.29 -2.28
C GLN A 124 8.83 1.34 -2.85
N VAL A 125 8.47 2.37 -2.07
CA VAL A 125 7.64 3.48 -2.56
C VAL A 125 8.36 4.25 -3.66
N GLY A 126 9.68 4.44 -3.56
CA GLY A 126 10.51 4.98 -4.64
C GLY A 126 10.40 4.13 -5.91
N LYS A 127 10.56 2.80 -5.79
CA LYS A 127 10.41 1.88 -6.92
C LYS A 127 9.03 1.92 -7.57
N ILE A 128 7.95 2.07 -6.79
CA ILE A 128 6.59 2.25 -7.34
C ILE A 128 6.53 3.44 -8.29
N LYS A 129 7.20 4.54 -7.96
CA LYS A 129 7.25 5.74 -8.80
C LYS A 129 7.93 5.45 -10.14
N ASP A 130 9.06 4.76 -10.11
CA ASP A 130 9.79 4.37 -11.34
C ASP A 130 8.95 3.43 -12.21
N LEU A 131 8.26 2.45 -11.61
CA LEU A 131 7.36 1.55 -12.33
C LEU A 131 6.15 2.26 -12.96
N VAL A 132 5.66 3.34 -12.31
CA VAL A 132 4.64 4.21 -12.92
C VAL A 132 5.20 4.99 -14.10
N GLU A 133 6.46 5.40 -14.03
CA GLU A 133 7.14 6.05 -15.15
C GLU A 133 7.28 5.13 -16.37
N GLU A 134 7.57 3.85 -16.12
CA GLU A 134 7.82 2.78 -17.10
C GLU A 134 6.56 2.04 -17.60
N GLU A 135 5.36 2.42 -17.12
CA GLU A 135 4.06 1.84 -17.55
C GLU A 135 3.83 0.37 -17.14
N HIS A 136 4.50 -0.08 -16.08
CA HIS A 136 4.47 -1.47 -15.61
C HIS A 136 3.33 -1.72 -14.60
N CYS A 137 2.09 -1.79 -15.11
CA CYS A 137 0.87 -1.88 -14.28
C CYS A 137 0.89 -3.01 -13.25
N ASN A 138 1.30 -4.22 -13.67
CA ASN A 138 1.28 -5.40 -12.81
C ASN A 138 2.33 -5.30 -11.70
N GLU A 139 3.53 -4.89 -12.06
CA GLU A 139 4.65 -4.66 -11.16
C GLU A 139 4.30 -3.59 -10.12
N VAL A 140 3.61 -2.52 -10.50
CA VAL A 140 3.12 -1.52 -9.55
C VAL A 140 2.16 -2.14 -8.54
N LEU A 141 1.19 -2.96 -8.97
CA LEU A 141 0.24 -3.62 -8.07
C LEU A 141 0.94 -4.59 -7.10
N ASN A 142 1.92 -5.34 -7.61
CA ASN A 142 2.74 -6.24 -6.82
C ASN A 142 3.57 -5.47 -5.76
N GLU A 143 4.22 -4.39 -6.16
CA GLU A 143 5.04 -3.57 -5.27
C GLU A 143 4.20 -2.86 -4.20
N ILE A 144 3.00 -2.35 -4.55
CA ILE A 144 2.05 -1.82 -3.57
C ILE A 144 1.65 -2.90 -2.55
N SER A 145 1.44 -4.14 -2.99
CA SER A 145 1.09 -5.24 -2.10
C SER A 145 2.22 -5.56 -1.12
N LEU A 146 3.48 -5.49 -1.58
CA LEU A 146 4.66 -5.64 -0.71
C LEU A 146 4.73 -4.53 0.35
N VAL A 147 4.60 -3.26 -0.07
CA VAL A 147 4.60 -2.11 0.85
C VAL A 147 3.51 -2.25 1.92
N LYS A 148 2.30 -2.67 1.53
CA LYS A 148 1.21 -2.91 2.48
C LYS A 148 1.56 -3.99 3.50
N GLY A 149 2.17 -5.10 3.05
CA GLY A 149 2.62 -6.17 3.95
C GLY A 149 3.72 -5.72 4.92
N GLU A 150 4.62 -4.85 4.49
CA GLU A 150 5.64 -4.26 5.37
C GLU A 150 5.02 -3.32 6.41
N LEU A 151 4.07 -2.49 5.99
CA LEU A 151 3.29 -1.64 6.89
C LEU A 151 2.49 -2.44 7.92
N ASP A 152 1.93 -3.59 7.54
CA ASP A 152 1.28 -4.51 8.48
C ASP A 152 2.27 -5.03 9.54
N GLY A 153 3.51 -5.31 9.14
CA GLY A 153 4.58 -5.66 10.06
C GLY A 153 4.91 -4.53 11.04
N VAL A 154 5.07 -3.30 10.54
CA VAL A 154 5.30 -2.11 11.38
C VAL A 154 4.15 -1.91 12.36
N SER A 155 2.89 -1.97 11.88
CA SER A 155 1.70 -1.86 12.71
C SER A 155 1.69 -2.91 13.82
N LYS A 156 2.06 -4.16 13.51
CA LYS A 156 2.11 -5.23 14.49
C LYS A 156 3.11 -4.93 15.61
N LEU A 157 4.34 -4.51 15.27
CA LEU A 157 5.35 -4.16 16.26
C LEU A 157 4.94 -2.98 17.13
N VAL A 158 4.40 -1.93 16.52
CA VAL A 158 3.91 -0.74 17.24
C VAL A 158 2.77 -1.12 18.19
N LEU A 159 1.81 -1.93 17.73
CA LEU A 159 0.68 -2.38 18.54
C LEU A 159 1.13 -3.28 19.69
N GLU A 160 2.03 -4.23 19.46
CA GLU A 160 2.58 -5.09 20.52
C GLU A 160 3.30 -4.27 21.61
N SER A 161 4.09 -3.27 21.19
CA SER A 161 4.76 -2.35 22.11
C SER A 161 3.75 -1.48 22.87
N HIS A 162 2.74 -0.95 22.18
CA HIS A 162 1.70 -0.12 22.78
C HIS A 162 0.91 -0.87 23.85
N ILE A 163 0.49 -2.11 23.57
CA ILE A 163 -0.21 -2.96 24.53
C ILE A 163 0.66 -3.19 25.76
N LYS A 164 1.91 -3.63 25.58
CA LYS A 164 2.79 -4.00 26.70
C LYS A 164 3.22 -2.83 27.57
N ASN A 165 3.41 -1.64 26.97
CA ASN A 165 4.07 -0.52 27.64
C ASN A 165 3.12 0.62 28.03
N CYS A 166 2.18 0.98 27.15
CA CYS A 166 1.24 2.09 27.35
C CYS A 166 -0.03 1.58 28.03
N ILE A 167 -0.73 0.64 27.39
CA ILE A 167 -2.03 0.13 27.88
C ILE A 167 -1.89 -0.51 29.27
N VAL A 168 -0.91 -1.39 29.47
CA VAL A 168 -0.70 -2.03 30.78
C VAL A 168 -0.42 -1.01 31.88
N ARG A 169 0.26 0.10 31.57
CA ARG A 169 0.55 1.17 32.54
C ARG A 169 -0.71 1.96 32.88
N ASP A 170 -1.49 2.30 31.87
CA ASP A 170 -2.71 3.11 32.04
C ASP A 170 -3.80 2.34 32.79
N ILE A 171 -3.95 1.03 32.52
CA ILE A 171 -4.82 0.14 33.30
C ILE A 171 -4.38 0.08 34.76
N LYS A 172 -3.08 -0.09 35.04
CA LYS A 172 -2.56 -0.07 36.42
C LYS A 172 -2.79 1.25 37.14
N SER A 173 -3.07 2.31 36.40
CA SER A 173 -3.32 3.65 36.93
C SER A 173 -4.82 3.96 37.08
N GLY A 174 -5.71 2.98 36.83
CA GLY A 174 -7.16 3.13 36.94
C GLY A 174 -7.81 3.91 35.79
N ASN A 175 -7.20 3.88 34.59
CA ASN A 175 -7.70 4.56 33.40
C ASN A 175 -8.37 3.60 32.39
N GLU A 176 -9.06 2.56 32.86
CA GLU A 176 -9.57 1.48 32.01
C GLU A 176 -10.52 1.96 30.92
N ASP A 177 -11.48 2.83 31.24
CA ASP A 177 -12.49 3.32 30.30
C ASP A 177 -11.86 4.13 29.15
N LYS A 178 -10.83 4.93 29.47
CA LYS A 178 -10.06 5.69 28.49
C LYS A 178 -9.33 4.76 27.53
N VAL A 179 -8.61 3.78 28.08
CA VAL A 179 -7.86 2.78 27.31
C VAL A 179 -8.78 2.01 26.37
N ILE A 180 -9.94 1.56 26.84
CA ILE A 180 -10.90 0.82 26.01
C ILE A 180 -11.37 1.69 24.84
N THR A 181 -11.72 2.96 25.12
CA THR A 181 -12.20 3.90 24.10
C THR A 181 -11.15 4.16 23.03
N GLU A 182 -9.91 4.48 23.43
CA GLU A 182 -8.80 4.77 22.51
C GLU A 182 -8.41 3.53 21.69
N LEU A 183 -8.30 2.36 22.33
CA LEU A 183 -7.96 1.11 21.64
C LEU A 183 -9.03 0.71 20.62
N LEU A 184 -10.31 0.79 20.98
CA LEU A 184 -11.41 0.47 20.05
C LEU A 184 -11.43 1.44 18.86
N TYR A 185 -11.15 2.72 19.10
CA TYR A 185 -11.03 3.70 18.02
C TYR A 185 -9.88 3.37 17.06
N THR A 186 -8.69 3.08 17.59
CA THR A 186 -7.51 2.70 16.81
C THR A 186 -7.76 1.41 16.02
N LEU A 187 -8.31 0.37 16.65
CA LEU A 187 -8.62 -0.91 15.99
C LEU A 187 -9.63 -0.76 14.86
N ASN A 188 -10.71 0.00 15.06
CA ASN A 188 -11.72 0.24 14.02
C ASN A 188 -11.15 0.94 12.79
N LYS A 189 -10.13 1.80 12.96
CA LYS A 189 -9.43 2.43 11.83
C LYS A 189 -8.48 1.48 11.11
N MET A 190 -7.82 0.58 11.85
CA MET A 190 -6.90 -0.40 11.25
C MET A 190 -7.60 -1.49 10.43
N ILE A 191 -8.89 -1.73 10.68
CA ILE A 191 -9.72 -2.72 9.97
C ILE A 191 -10.28 -2.17 8.64
N LYS A 192 -10.38 -0.83 8.49
CA LYS A 192 -10.87 -0.17 7.27
C LYS A 192 -9.78 -0.07 6.19
#